data_AF-A0A8S3PYN1-F1
#
_entry.id   AF-A0A8S3PYN1-F1
#
_cell.length_a   1.000
_cell.length_b   1.000
_cell.length_c   1.000
_cell.angle_alpha   90.00
_cell.angle_beta   90.00
_cell.angle_gamma   90.00
#
_symmetry.space_group_name_H-M   'P 1'
#
loop_
_entity.id
_entity.type
_entity.pdbx_description
1 polymer ?
#
loop_
_entity_poly.entity_id
_entity_poly.type
_entity_poly.pdbx_seq_one_letter_code
_entity_poly.pdbx_strand_id
1 'polypeptide(L)'
;MRGLIYICVIYSCSRIGQTGPCKFDERCQCSKTKDGYEDVDCSWKNITKIPNLPESTVFLNVSHNLIERISKGTFEAAKHLLTLDLSFNRLSSINIDTFNGLTKLRYLSLDNNKLIYNNRTFPTEIFRQLEFLSHLSLKNNNIRSSSCKSFPDKTIEYLSVLETLELDASEWENFFSEKDFATYSN
;
A
#
# COMPACT_ATOMS: atom_id res chain seq x y z
N MET A 1 19.33 6.22 13.70
CA MET A 1 19.34 6.43 12.23
C MET A 1 18.17 5.76 11.51
N ARG A 2 17.64 4.61 11.96
CA ARG A 2 16.44 3.97 11.37
C ARG A 2 15.14 4.82 11.46
N GLY A 3 14.96 5.58 12.54
CA GLY A 3 13.75 6.41 12.74
C GLY A 3 13.58 7.62 11.80
N LEU A 4 14.67 8.19 11.27
CA LEU A 4 14.57 9.32 10.33
C LEU A 4 14.17 8.89 8.92
N ILE A 5 14.54 7.67 8.51
CA ILE A 5 14.09 7.05 7.26
C ILE A 5 12.60 6.71 7.37
N TYR A 6 12.18 6.16 8.51
CA TYR A 6 10.78 5.84 8.82
C TYR A 6 9.84 7.07 8.73
N ILE A 7 10.29 8.21 9.24
CA ILE A 7 9.53 9.47 9.18
C ILE A 7 9.37 9.95 7.72
N CYS A 8 10.37 9.78 6.85
CA CYS A 8 10.27 10.15 5.44
C CYS A 8 9.46 9.17 4.58
N VAL A 9 9.28 7.92 5.03
CA VAL A 9 8.47 6.91 4.33
C VAL A 9 6.98 7.10 4.63
N ILE A 10 6.62 7.57 5.84
CA ILE A 10 5.23 7.76 6.27
C ILE A 10 4.76 9.21 6.09
N TYR A 11 5.63 10.20 6.33
CA TYR A 11 5.34 11.61 6.14
C TYR A 11 6.17 12.13 4.96
N SER A 12 5.53 12.89 4.05
CA SER A 12 6.13 13.55 2.89
C SER A 12 7.59 13.94 3.14
N CYS A 13 8.53 13.28 2.47
CA CYS A 13 9.96 13.56 2.58
C CYS A 13 10.33 14.81 1.77
N SER A 14 9.73 15.95 2.08
CA SER A 14 9.79 17.12 1.21
C SER A 14 10.01 18.39 2.01
N ARG A 15 11.23 18.93 1.89
CA ARG A 15 11.50 20.35 2.13
C ARG A 15 10.53 21.14 1.24
N ILE A 16 9.48 21.67 1.86
CA ILE A 16 8.27 22.24 1.25
C ILE A 16 8.62 23.11 0.03
N GLY A 17 8.21 22.67 -1.16
CA GLY A 17 8.07 23.52 -2.35
C GLY A 17 6.62 24.02 -2.48
N GLN A 18 6.24 24.52 -3.65
CA GLN A 18 4.88 25.05 -3.85
C GLN A 18 3.82 23.96 -3.66
N THR A 19 2.84 24.28 -2.82
CA THR A 19 1.64 23.49 -2.57
C THR A 19 0.48 24.09 -3.35
N GLY A 20 -0.31 23.27 -4.04
CA GLY A 20 -1.56 23.71 -4.68
C GLY A 20 -2.43 22.55 -5.13
N PRO A 21 -3.62 22.83 -5.68
CA PRO A 21 -4.46 21.78 -6.26
C PRO A 21 -3.70 21.04 -7.38
N CYS A 22 -3.89 19.73 -7.46
CA CYS A 22 -3.26 18.91 -8.50
C CYS A 22 -3.84 19.27 -9.88
N LYS A 23 -2.97 19.44 -10.88
CA LYS A 23 -3.39 19.79 -12.25
C LYS A 23 -4.27 18.73 -12.92
N PHE A 24 -4.14 17.48 -12.50
CA PHE A 24 -4.88 16.34 -13.05
C PHE A 24 -6.18 16.04 -12.29
N ASP A 25 -6.36 16.57 -11.08
CA ASP A 25 -7.57 16.43 -10.27
C ASP A 25 -7.60 17.53 -9.18
N GLU A 26 -8.43 18.55 -9.37
CA GLU A 26 -8.50 19.70 -8.46
C GLU A 26 -9.00 19.36 -7.05
N ARG A 27 -9.57 18.16 -6.84
CA ARG A 27 -9.95 17.69 -5.51
C ARG A 27 -8.73 17.33 -4.67
N CYS A 28 -7.64 16.96 -5.33
CA CYS A 28 -6.40 16.53 -4.69
C CYS A 28 -5.45 17.71 -4.47
N GLN A 29 -4.61 17.58 -3.46
CA GLN A 29 -3.56 18.52 -3.10
C GLN A 29 -2.21 17.96 -3.53
N CYS A 30 -1.46 18.74 -4.29
CA CYS A 30 -0.14 18.38 -4.78
C CYS A 30 0.93 19.27 -4.14
N SER A 31 2.07 18.67 -3.82
CA SER A 31 3.24 19.37 -3.28
C SER A 31 4.46 18.96 -4.08
N LYS A 32 5.13 19.94 -4.70
CA LYS A 32 6.35 19.66 -5.47
C LYS A 32 7.58 19.77 -4.59
N THR A 33 8.46 18.78 -4.69
CA THR A 33 9.76 18.82 -4.03
C THR A 33 10.74 19.67 -4.85
N LYS A 34 11.83 20.11 -4.25
CA LYS A 34 12.89 20.84 -4.95
C LYS A 34 13.57 20.01 -6.04
N ASP A 35 13.49 18.69 -5.92
CA ASP A 35 14.10 17.72 -6.85
C ASP A 35 13.13 17.32 -7.99
N GLY A 36 11.96 17.98 -8.08
CA GLY A 36 11.00 17.77 -9.17
C GLY A 36 10.02 16.62 -8.96
N TYR A 37 10.05 15.95 -7.81
CA TYR A 37 9.06 14.93 -7.43
C TYR A 37 7.78 15.57 -6.88
N GLU A 38 6.70 14.79 -6.81
CA GLU A 38 5.39 15.27 -6.37
C GLU A 38 4.78 14.33 -5.31
N ASP A 39 4.31 14.95 -4.23
CA ASP A 39 3.47 14.31 -3.22
C ASP A 39 2.02 14.61 -3.55
N VAL A 40 1.19 13.56 -3.67
CA VAL A 40 -0.22 13.65 -4.06
C VAL A 40 -1.11 13.20 -2.90
N ASP A 41 -1.94 14.11 -2.40
CA ASP A 41 -2.94 13.82 -1.37
C ASP A 41 -4.35 14.01 -1.92
N CYS A 42 -5.04 12.88 -2.09
CA CYS A 42 -6.44 12.76 -2.49
C CYS A 42 -7.29 12.15 -1.36
N SER A 43 -6.84 12.21 -0.10
CA SER A 43 -7.58 11.64 1.02
C SER A 43 -8.88 12.41 1.30
N TRP A 44 -9.92 11.69 1.74
CA TRP A 44 -11.23 12.29 2.11
C TRP A 44 -11.92 13.06 0.97
N LYS A 45 -11.77 12.61 -0.29
CA LYS A 45 -12.34 13.29 -1.47
C LYS A 45 -13.53 12.57 -2.09
N ASN A 46 -14.05 11.52 -1.43
CA ASN A 46 -15.11 10.66 -1.94
C ASN A 46 -14.82 10.10 -3.35
N ILE A 47 -13.54 9.89 -3.69
CA ILE A 47 -13.17 9.38 -5.01
C ILE A 47 -13.45 7.88 -5.09
N THR A 48 -13.92 7.44 -6.25
CA THR A 48 -14.19 6.01 -6.56
C THR A 48 -13.14 5.41 -7.48
N LYS A 49 -12.31 6.26 -8.11
CA LYS A 49 -11.23 5.88 -9.02
C LYS A 49 -10.01 6.76 -8.76
N ILE A 50 -8.84 6.15 -8.75
CA ILE A 50 -7.55 6.84 -8.64
C ILE A 50 -7.30 7.63 -9.94
N PRO A 51 -6.93 8.92 -9.86
CA PRO A 51 -6.63 9.72 -11.05
C PRO A 51 -5.34 9.24 -11.73
N ASN A 52 -5.14 9.64 -12.99
CA ASN A 52 -3.90 9.34 -13.70
C ASN A 52 -2.74 10.12 -13.07
N LEU A 53 -1.79 9.37 -12.49
CA LEU A 53 -0.69 9.95 -11.73
C LEU A 53 0.46 10.37 -12.67
N PRO A 54 1.14 11.48 -12.39
CA PRO A 54 2.38 11.82 -13.08
C PRO A 54 3.51 10.83 -12.68
N GLU A 55 4.45 10.57 -13.59
CA GLU A 55 5.60 9.68 -13.35
C GLU A 55 6.48 10.15 -12.19
N SER A 56 6.49 11.46 -11.92
CA SER A 56 7.19 12.09 -10.80
C SER A 56 6.55 11.87 -9.43
N THR A 57 5.43 11.16 -9.33
CA THR A 57 4.76 10.88 -8.05
C THR A 57 5.63 9.97 -7.18
N VAL A 58 5.95 10.41 -5.97
CA VAL A 58 6.71 9.61 -4.98
C VAL A 58 5.87 9.21 -3.77
N PHE A 59 4.82 9.98 -3.48
CA PHE A 59 3.87 9.72 -2.41
C PHE A 59 2.45 9.85 -2.95
N LEU A 60 1.61 8.85 -2.67
CA LEU A 60 0.18 8.89 -2.98
C LEU A 60 -0.64 8.50 -1.76
N ASN A 61 -1.43 9.45 -1.28
CA ASN A 61 -2.47 9.19 -0.30
C ASN A 61 -3.85 9.25 -0.98
N VAL A 62 -4.51 8.10 -1.08
CA VAL A 62 -5.90 7.97 -1.55
C VAL A 62 -6.77 7.31 -0.48
N SER A 63 -6.37 7.43 0.79
CA SER A 63 -7.11 6.89 1.93
C SER A 63 -8.45 7.57 2.16
N HIS A 64 -9.32 6.94 2.94
CA HIS A 64 -10.63 7.47 3.33
C HIS A 64 -11.48 7.90 2.12
N ASN A 65 -11.60 6.98 1.17
CA ASN A 65 -12.33 7.19 -0.08
C ASN A 65 -13.30 6.03 -0.33
N LEU A 66 -13.87 5.99 -1.54
CA LEU A 66 -14.92 5.06 -1.93
C LEU A 66 -14.41 4.11 -3.03
N ILE A 67 -13.10 3.83 -3.06
CA ILE A 67 -12.49 3.02 -4.11
C ILE A 67 -12.86 1.55 -3.85
N GLU A 68 -13.58 0.96 -4.79
CA GLU A 68 -14.01 -0.45 -4.72
C GLU A 68 -13.09 -1.37 -5.52
N ARG A 69 -12.47 -0.85 -6.59
CA ARG A 69 -11.63 -1.61 -7.51
C ARG A 69 -10.51 -0.73 -8.04
N ILE A 70 -9.32 -1.32 -8.22
CA ILE A 70 -8.20 -0.69 -8.92
C ILE A 70 -8.16 -1.27 -10.33
N SER A 71 -8.13 -0.40 -11.34
CA SER A 71 -8.08 -0.84 -12.74
C SER A 71 -6.66 -1.30 -13.10
N LYS A 72 -6.55 -2.27 -14.01
CA LYS A 72 -5.26 -2.63 -14.60
C LYS A 72 -4.58 -1.38 -15.17
N GLY A 73 -3.28 -1.23 -14.93
CA GLY A 73 -2.49 -0.12 -15.45
C GLY A 73 -2.60 1.19 -14.68
N THR A 74 -3.39 1.24 -13.59
CA THR A 74 -3.54 2.45 -12.76
C THR A 74 -2.19 3.01 -12.27
N PHE A 75 -1.24 2.13 -11.97
CA PHE A 75 0.08 2.50 -11.45
C PHE A 75 1.23 2.31 -12.43
N GLU A 76 0.98 1.94 -13.70
CA GLU A 76 2.04 1.61 -14.67
C GLU A 76 3.02 2.78 -14.91
N ALA A 77 2.53 4.02 -14.83
CA ALA A 77 3.35 5.22 -14.98
C ALA A 77 4.05 5.65 -13.67
N ALA A 78 3.60 5.18 -12.50
CA ALA A 78 4.05 5.65 -11.19
C ALA A 78 5.34 4.94 -10.71
N LYS A 79 6.37 4.89 -11.56
CA LYS A 79 7.61 4.12 -11.34
C LYS A 79 8.50 4.67 -10.22
N HIS A 80 8.24 5.90 -9.77
CA HIS A 80 8.95 6.55 -8.67
C HIS A 80 8.19 6.47 -7.34
N LEU A 81 7.00 5.86 -7.31
CA LEU A 81 6.18 5.80 -6.11
C LEU A 81 6.88 4.97 -5.02
N LEU A 82 7.05 5.60 -3.85
CA LEU A 82 7.67 5.01 -2.66
C LEU A 82 6.61 4.66 -1.61
N THR A 83 5.56 5.46 -1.52
CA THR A 83 4.51 5.31 -0.51
C THR A 83 3.14 5.35 -1.16
N LEU A 84 2.34 4.32 -0.89
CA LEU A 84 0.96 4.20 -1.34
C LEU A 84 0.04 3.89 -0.15
N ASP A 85 -0.83 4.83 0.17
CA ASP A 85 -1.87 4.64 1.17
C ASP A 85 -3.24 4.49 0.51
N LEU A 86 -3.79 3.26 0.58
CA LEU A 86 -5.11 2.86 0.11
C LEU A 86 -6.06 2.54 1.28
N SER A 87 -5.69 2.89 2.50
CA SER A 87 -6.46 2.54 3.70
C SER A 87 -7.84 3.18 3.73
N PHE A 88 -8.78 2.58 4.46
CA PHE A 88 -10.15 3.09 4.61
C PHE A 88 -10.86 3.32 3.25
N ASN A 89 -10.72 2.34 2.36
CA ASN A 89 -11.46 2.26 1.11
C ASN A 89 -12.46 1.09 1.15
N ARG A 90 -12.97 0.68 -0.01
CA ARG A 90 -13.96 -0.38 -0.14
C ARG A 90 -13.45 -1.53 -1.02
N LEU A 91 -12.14 -1.69 -1.12
CA LEU A 91 -11.53 -2.70 -1.98
C LEU A 91 -11.99 -4.09 -1.55
N SER A 92 -12.65 -4.82 -2.44
CA SER A 92 -13.11 -6.18 -2.17
C SER A 92 -12.10 -7.26 -2.58
N SER A 93 -11.20 -6.90 -3.51
CA SER A 93 -10.20 -7.80 -4.09
C SER A 93 -9.07 -6.99 -4.73
N ILE A 94 -7.89 -7.59 -4.81
CA ILE A 94 -6.75 -7.07 -5.55
C ILE A 94 -6.30 -8.16 -6.53
N ASN A 95 -5.91 -7.77 -7.73
CA ASN A 95 -5.44 -8.70 -8.76
C ASN A 95 -3.91 -8.74 -8.81
N ILE A 96 -3.36 -9.82 -9.36
CA ILE A 96 -1.92 -10.05 -9.57
C ILE A 96 -1.20 -8.89 -10.28
N ASP A 97 -1.91 -8.15 -11.12
CA ASP A 97 -1.39 -7.05 -11.93
C ASP A 97 -1.71 -5.66 -11.37
N THR A 98 -2.33 -5.58 -10.19
CA THR A 98 -2.79 -4.31 -9.61
C THR A 98 -1.62 -3.38 -9.33
N PHE A 99 -0.53 -3.91 -8.79
CA PHE A 99 0.65 -3.14 -8.41
C PHE A 99 1.75 -3.11 -9.48
N ASN A 100 1.39 -3.44 -10.74
CA ASN A 100 2.35 -3.39 -11.82
C ASN A 100 2.95 -1.98 -11.99
N GLY A 101 4.27 -1.93 -12.12
CA GLY A 101 5.02 -0.67 -12.25
C GLY A 101 5.52 -0.06 -10.94
N LEU A 102 5.05 -0.55 -9.78
CA LEU A 102 5.45 -0.06 -8.46
C LEU A 102 6.78 -0.65 -7.96
N THR A 103 7.80 -0.67 -8.83
CA THR A 103 9.09 -1.35 -8.59
C THR A 103 9.98 -0.67 -7.55
N LYS A 104 9.61 0.50 -7.04
CA LYS A 104 10.33 1.22 -5.97
C LYS A 104 9.53 1.36 -4.68
N LEU A 105 8.33 0.78 -4.63
CA LEU A 105 7.42 0.94 -3.49
C LEU A 105 8.06 0.38 -2.23
N ARG A 106 8.01 1.16 -1.15
CA ARG A 106 8.56 0.81 0.16
C ARG A 106 7.47 0.62 1.20
N TYR A 107 6.38 1.37 1.07
CA TYR A 107 5.26 1.34 2.00
C TYR A 107 3.94 1.16 1.26
N LEU A 108 3.18 0.16 1.68
CA LEU A 108 1.83 -0.12 1.21
C LEU A 108 0.90 -0.34 2.40
N SER A 109 -0.10 0.54 2.54
CA SER A 109 -1.22 0.30 3.46
C SER A 109 -2.49 -0.02 2.70
N LEU A 110 -3.09 -1.15 3.05
CA LEU A 110 -4.39 -1.62 2.56
C LEU A 110 -5.39 -1.77 3.72
N ASP A 111 -5.12 -1.12 4.84
CA ASP A 111 -5.89 -1.26 6.06
C ASP A 111 -7.36 -0.86 5.89
N ASN A 112 -8.25 -1.46 6.68
CA ASN A 112 -9.67 -1.08 6.73
C ASN A 112 -10.32 -1.11 5.33
N ASN A 113 -10.01 -2.15 4.55
CA ASN A 113 -10.68 -2.47 3.30
C ASN A 113 -11.60 -3.69 3.49
N LYS A 114 -12.12 -4.24 2.40
CA LYS A 114 -13.05 -5.39 2.41
C LYS A 114 -12.46 -6.58 1.67
N LEU A 115 -11.15 -6.77 1.74
CA LEU A 115 -10.46 -7.81 0.99
C LEU A 115 -10.96 -9.19 1.44
N ILE A 116 -11.67 -9.88 0.55
CA ILE A 116 -12.26 -11.21 0.78
C ILE A 116 -11.80 -12.14 -0.34
N TYR A 117 -11.12 -13.22 0.04
CA TYR A 117 -10.72 -14.29 -0.89
C TYR A 117 -11.45 -15.58 -0.50
N ASN A 118 -12.72 -15.67 -0.89
CA ASN A 118 -13.65 -16.76 -0.57
C ASN A 118 -13.28 -18.11 -1.22
N ASN A 119 -12.37 -18.15 -2.20
CA ASN A 119 -11.95 -19.37 -2.90
C ASN A 119 -10.69 -20.04 -2.30
N ARG A 120 -10.44 -19.84 -1.00
CA ARG A 120 -9.36 -20.47 -0.22
C ARG A 120 -7.91 -20.22 -0.66
N THR A 121 -7.70 -19.36 -1.65
CA THR A 121 -6.35 -19.04 -2.15
C THR A 121 -6.22 -17.53 -2.28
N PHE A 122 -5.42 -16.95 -1.40
CA PHE A 122 -4.89 -15.61 -1.60
C PHE A 122 -3.92 -15.64 -2.80
N PRO A 123 -3.96 -14.67 -3.73
CA PRO A 123 -3.08 -14.71 -4.90
C PRO A 123 -1.62 -14.56 -4.47
N THR A 124 -0.82 -15.63 -4.60
CA THR A 124 0.57 -15.69 -4.10
C THR A 124 1.48 -14.67 -4.77
N GLU A 125 1.19 -14.32 -6.02
CA GLU A 125 2.03 -13.47 -6.86
C GLU A 125 1.67 -11.98 -6.78
N ILE A 126 0.72 -11.60 -5.92
CA ILE A 126 0.15 -10.24 -5.91
C ILE A 126 1.18 -9.15 -5.58
N PHE A 127 2.19 -9.51 -4.79
CA PHE A 127 3.27 -8.61 -4.40
C PHE A 127 4.59 -8.92 -5.11
N ARG A 128 4.57 -9.79 -6.13
CA ARG A 128 5.79 -10.28 -6.80
C ARG A 128 6.71 -9.16 -7.30
N GLN A 129 6.12 -8.05 -7.77
CA GLN A 129 6.88 -6.92 -8.32
C GLN A 129 7.34 -5.90 -7.27
N LEU A 130 6.92 -6.07 -6.01
CA LEU A 130 7.21 -5.14 -4.93
C LEU A 130 8.52 -5.52 -4.21
N GLU A 131 9.59 -5.72 -4.99
CA GLU A 131 10.88 -6.25 -4.51
C GLU A 131 11.52 -5.39 -3.40
N PHE A 132 11.16 -4.11 -3.31
CA PHE A 132 11.68 -3.15 -2.34
C PHE A 132 10.70 -2.79 -1.22
N LEU A 133 9.58 -3.51 -1.12
CA LEU A 133 8.58 -3.24 -0.09
C LEU A 133 9.13 -3.64 1.27
N SER A 134 9.29 -2.66 2.15
CA SER A 134 9.73 -2.88 3.52
C SER A 134 8.57 -2.89 4.51
N HIS A 135 7.43 -2.28 4.16
CA HIS A 135 6.27 -2.16 5.04
C HIS A 135 5.00 -2.53 4.29
N LEU A 136 4.30 -3.54 4.81
CA LEU A 136 3.00 -3.98 4.32
C LEU A 136 2.01 -4.05 5.47
N SER A 137 0.89 -3.34 5.35
CA SER A 137 -0.21 -3.42 6.32
C SER A 137 -1.51 -3.84 5.63
N LEU A 138 -2.16 -4.85 6.22
CA LEU A 138 -3.42 -5.45 5.75
C LEU A 138 -4.45 -5.54 6.89
N LYS A 139 -4.29 -4.76 7.97
CA LYS A 139 -5.16 -4.79 9.15
C LYS A 139 -6.61 -4.43 8.82
N ASN A 140 -7.53 -4.88 9.65
CA ASN A 140 -8.96 -4.69 9.54
C ASN A 140 -9.49 -5.02 8.14
N ASN A 141 -9.02 -6.14 7.57
CA ASN A 141 -9.60 -6.72 6.37
C ASN A 141 -10.42 -7.97 6.75
N ASN A 142 -10.77 -8.83 5.80
CA ASN A 142 -11.45 -10.09 6.07
C ASN A 142 -10.66 -11.26 5.45
N ILE A 143 -9.33 -11.21 5.60
CA ILE A 143 -8.37 -12.18 5.02
C ILE A 143 -8.22 -13.36 5.98
N ARG A 144 -9.28 -14.16 6.13
CA ARG A 144 -9.29 -15.25 7.11
C ARG A 144 -8.24 -16.32 6.80
N SER A 145 -7.19 -16.37 7.62
CA SER A 145 -6.11 -17.38 7.56
C SER A 145 -6.62 -18.82 7.56
N SER A 146 -7.65 -19.13 8.37
CA SER A 146 -8.25 -20.48 8.44
C SER A 146 -8.87 -20.97 7.12
N SER A 147 -9.13 -20.05 6.19
CA SER A 147 -9.62 -20.37 4.84
C SER A 147 -8.51 -20.36 3.78
N CYS A 148 -7.35 -19.73 4.01
CA CYS A 148 -6.27 -19.56 3.04
C CYS A 148 -4.93 -20.14 3.50
N LYS A 149 -4.62 -21.38 3.08
CA LYS A 149 -3.35 -22.05 3.43
C LYS A 149 -2.08 -21.40 2.85
N SER A 150 -2.22 -20.51 1.86
CA SER A 150 -1.10 -19.86 1.16
C SER A 150 -0.69 -18.52 1.76
N PHE A 151 -1.47 -17.98 2.70
CA PHE A 151 -1.23 -16.67 3.30
C PHE A 151 -0.76 -16.84 4.76
N PRO A 152 0.30 -16.15 5.20
CA PRO A 152 1.07 -15.15 4.47
C PRO A 152 2.26 -15.74 3.71
N ASP A 153 2.77 -16.91 4.11
CA ASP A 153 4.10 -17.45 3.74
C ASP A 153 4.41 -17.41 2.24
N LYS A 154 3.54 -17.97 1.38
CA LYS A 154 3.79 -17.98 -0.08
C LYS A 154 3.60 -16.63 -0.75
N THR A 155 2.85 -15.75 -0.11
CA THR A 155 2.50 -14.44 -0.67
C THR A 155 3.62 -13.43 -0.43
N ILE A 156 4.31 -13.56 0.71
CA ILE A 156 5.41 -12.67 1.11
C ILE A 156 6.79 -13.21 0.71
N GLU A 157 6.88 -14.42 0.14
CA GLU A 157 8.14 -15.02 -0.33
C GLU A 157 8.90 -14.10 -1.32
N TYR A 158 8.17 -13.31 -2.11
CA TYR A 158 8.74 -12.35 -3.05
C TYR A 158 9.24 -11.04 -2.40
N LEU A 159 8.88 -10.78 -1.15
CA LEU A 159 9.18 -9.54 -0.43
C LEU A 159 10.48 -9.68 0.36
N SER A 160 11.60 -9.82 -0.36
CA SER A 160 12.91 -10.16 0.22
C SER A 160 13.46 -9.14 1.24
N VAL A 161 12.97 -7.90 1.23
CA VAL A 161 13.39 -6.82 2.14
C VAL A 161 12.29 -6.39 3.11
N LEU A 162 11.23 -7.20 3.27
CA LEU A 162 10.13 -6.89 4.17
C LEU A 162 10.64 -6.78 5.61
N GLU A 163 10.46 -5.61 6.22
CA GLU A 163 10.85 -5.32 7.60
C GLU A 163 9.64 -5.39 8.54
N THR A 164 8.46 -5.01 8.05
CA THR A 164 7.23 -4.94 8.85
C THR A 164 6.04 -5.48 8.06
N LEU A 165 5.34 -6.43 8.67
CA LEU A 165 4.08 -6.98 8.20
C LEU A 165 3.02 -6.84 9.30
N GLU A 166 1.98 -6.06 9.04
CA GLU A 166 0.90 -5.81 10.00
C GLU A 166 -0.40 -6.51 9.56
N LEU A 167 -0.89 -7.41 10.42
CA LEU A 167 -2.09 -8.23 10.21
C LEU A 167 -2.97 -8.20 11.48
N ASP A 168 -4.23 -8.61 11.37
CA ASP A 168 -5.15 -8.64 12.52
C ASP A 168 -4.84 -9.79 13.48
N ALA A 169 -4.64 -9.48 14.76
CA ALA A 169 -4.29 -10.45 15.81
C ALA A 169 -5.27 -11.64 15.89
N SER A 170 -6.57 -11.40 15.63
CA SER A 170 -7.62 -12.43 15.67
C SER A 170 -7.52 -13.49 14.58
N GLU A 171 -6.64 -13.34 13.60
CA GLU A 171 -6.49 -14.28 12.49
C GLU A 171 -5.33 -15.29 12.68
N TRP A 172 -4.53 -15.19 13.75
CA TRP A 172 -3.23 -15.87 13.85
C TRP A 172 -2.95 -16.68 15.12
N GLU A 173 -3.89 -16.74 16.07
CA GLU A 173 -3.70 -17.42 17.38
C GLU A 173 -3.31 -18.91 17.28
N ASN A 174 -3.40 -19.54 16.09
CA ASN A 174 -3.09 -20.97 15.90
C ASN A 174 -1.84 -21.27 15.05
N PHE A 175 -1.08 -20.28 14.57
CA PHE A 175 -0.02 -20.52 13.57
C PHE A 175 1.41 -20.16 13.99
N PHE A 176 1.59 -19.21 14.89
CA PHE A 176 2.93 -18.77 15.30
C PHE A 176 3.28 -19.31 16.68
N SER A 177 4.39 -20.05 16.77
CA SER A 177 5.00 -20.31 18.07
C SER A 177 5.43 -18.97 18.69
N GLU A 178 5.43 -18.85 20.02
CA GLU A 178 5.76 -17.62 20.76
C GLU A 178 7.08 -16.92 20.33
N LYS A 179 7.97 -17.60 19.60
CA LYS A 179 9.20 -17.02 19.04
C LYS A 179 9.00 -16.09 17.84
N ASP A 180 7.93 -16.26 17.06
CA ASP A 180 7.73 -15.46 15.83
C ASP A 180 6.98 -14.15 16.13
N PHE A 181 6.23 -14.09 17.25
CA PHE A 181 5.52 -12.89 17.71
C PHE A 181 6.44 -11.69 17.97
N ALA A 182 7.69 -11.93 18.38
CA ALA A 182 8.63 -10.85 18.72
C ALA A 182 9.08 -10.00 17.51
N THR A 183 8.82 -10.45 16.28
CA THR A 183 9.25 -9.77 15.05
C THR A 183 8.14 -8.96 14.38
N TYR A 184 6.87 -9.18 14.75
CA TYR A 184 5.69 -8.65 14.05
C TYR A 184 4.71 -7.88 14.95
N SER A 185 5.10 -7.51 16.17
CA SER A 185 4.20 -6.91 17.17
C SER A 185 4.64 -5.57 17.77
N ASN A 186 5.58 -4.83 17.17
CA ASN A 186 6.02 -3.54 17.71
C ASN A 186 5.94 -2.42 16.67
#